data_AF-A0A7S0ZZG8-F1
#
_entry.id   AF-A0A7S0ZZG8-F1
#
_cell.length_a   1.000
_cell.length_b   1.000
_cell.length_c   1.000
_cell.angle_alpha   90.00
_cell.angle_beta   90.00
_cell.angle_gamma   90.00
#
_symmetry.space_group_name_H-M   'P 1'
#
loop_
_entity.id
_entity.type
_entity.pdbx_description
1 polymer ?
#
loop_
_entity_poly.entity_id
_entity_poly.type
_entity_poly.pdbx_seq_one_letter_code
_entity_poly.pdbx_strand_id
1 'polypeptide(L)'
;GVGCSRKNPEHFAEYAHPLAKLRTLPAGHPHRVEAGAEAPKEFLAAAPESTSDGPKADMWGRPYESSVYQWLPAEVTVLSDGSCKFDSYINNLPREQHTLYGALESLLSLSIPHLEVAWSYGKTIEFYDGNDEVLCDMDEDLREYLPQKVSLRGKQLQVIVKIADFELAPGATHEGVWHVEGMSHENIVASALHVLRKDSSLQGGDLRFKRAFFQDEAAHIFMSIAQCRPPACEKLIETGLLPVGSVSLPAGRSLAFPNSHVHKLSKITNTGSEPAKRRIVVFWLVNPEIRIPSTQDVPPQQSVMSLDKAKEHRLKLMEERKKHKQDWNVREISLCEH
;
A
#
# COMPACT_ATOMS: atom_id res chain seq x y z
N GLY A 1 25.99 -34.11 15.62
CA GLY A 1 25.25 -33.82 16.86
C GLY A 1 25.55 -32.40 17.29
N VAL A 2 24.53 -31.73 17.82
CA VAL A 2 24.52 -30.42 18.51
C VAL A 2 24.50 -29.16 17.62
N GLY A 3 23.27 -28.70 17.32
CA GLY A 3 22.84 -27.35 17.75
C GLY A 3 23.09 -26.15 16.83
N CYS A 4 22.47 -26.09 15.65
CA CYS A 4 22.17 -24.80 15.00
C CYS A 4 20.72 -24.44 15.35
N SER A 5 20.55 -23.60 16.37
CA SER A 5 19.25 -23.04 16.75
C SER A 5 18.80 -22.06 15.67
N ARG A 6 17.90 -22.51 14.79
CA ARG A 6 17.10 -21.63 13.94
C ARG A 6 16.38 -20.65 14.85
N LYS A 7 16.79 -19.38 14.82
CA LYS A 7 16.05 -18.29 15.46
C LYS A 7 14.66 -18.22 14.79
N ASN A 8 13.66 -18.17 15.65
CA ASN A 8 12.23 -18.36 15.40
C ASN A 8 11.65 -17.37 14.35
N PRO A 9 10.65 -17.74 13.54
CA PRO A 9 9.97 -16.86 12.58
C PRO A 9 8.91 -15.92 13.21
N GLU A 10 9.07 -15.51 14.47
CA GLU A 10 8.04 -14.77 15.23
C GLU A 10 8.11 -13.24 15.16
N HIS A 11 8.94 -12.66 14.28
CA HIS A 11 9.05 -11.20 14.15
C HIS A 11 7.81 -10.50 13.54
N PHE A 12 6.78 -11.24 13.13
CA PHE A 12 5.53 -10.69 12.57
C PHE A 12 4.37 -10.62 13.57
N ALA A 13 4.49 -11.25 14.75
CA ALA A 13 3.42 -11.25 15.75
C ALA A 13 3.22 -9.88 16.41
N GLU A 14 4.24 -9.02 16.44
CA GLU A 14 4.16 -7.66 16.99
C GLU A 14 3.29 -6.68 16.16
N TYR A 15 2.88 -7.06 14.94
CA TYR A 15 2.08 -6.21 14.05
C TYR A 15 0.59 -6.56 14.02
N ALA A 16 0.15 -7.57 14.76
CA ALA A 16 -1.20 -8.11 14.65
C ALA A 16 -1.95 -8.02 16.00
N HIS A 17 -2.80 -7.00 16.15
CA HIS A 17 -3.71 -6.88 17.30
C HIS A 17 -5.17 -7.26 16.94
N PRO A 18 -5.90 -7.96 17.84
CA PRO A 18 -7.31 -8.27 17.65
C PRO A 18 -8.22 -7.08 18.00
N LEU A 19 -9.06 -6.65 17.05
CA LEU A 19 -10.10 -5.64 17.26
C LEU A 19 -11.37 -6.27 17.87
N ALA A 20 -11.37 -6.51 19.18
CA ALA A 20 -12.56 -6.91 19.91
C ALA A 20 -13.11 -5.73 20.72
N LYS A 21 -13.97 -4.89 20.11
CA LYS A 21 -15.01 -4.04 20.74
C LYS A 21 -15.56 -3.00 19.75
N LEU A 22 -16.45 -3.40 18.84
CA LEU A 22 -17.35 -2.43 18.18
C LEU A 22 -18.76 -3.03 18.14
N ARG A 23 -19.65 -2.43 18.93
CA ARG A 23 -21.09 -2.74 18.96
C ARG A 23 -21.77 -2.18 17.72
N THR A 24 -22.65 -2.99 17.14
CA THR A 24 -23.50 -2.72 15.98
C THR A 24 -24.51 -1.61 16.23
N LEU A 25 -24.78 -0.76 15.23
CA LEU A 25 -25.96 0.11 15.19
C LEU A 25 -26.66 0.07 13.81
N PRO A 26 -27.99 0.34 13.77
CA PRO A 26 -28.89 -0.16 12.74
C PRO A 26 -29.20 0.85 11.61
N ALA A 27 -29.84 0.33 10.56
CA ALA A 27 -30.10 0.95 9.25
C ALA A 27 -31.42 1.72 9.14
N GLY A 28 -31.48 2.62 8.15
CA GLY A 28 -32.68 3.32 7.63
C GLY A 28 -32.47 4.85 7.63
N HIS A 29 -32.82 5.66 6.63
CA HIS A 29 -33.71 5.55 5.47
C HIS A 29 -33.33 6.66 4.44
N PRO A 30 -33.91 6.69 3.21
CA PRO A 30 -33.44 7.45 2.05
C PRO A 30 -34.07 8.85 1.98
N HIS A 31 -33.50 9.78 1.21
CA HIS A 31 -34.25 10.72 0.36
C HIS A 31 -33.34 11.48 -0.63
N ARG A 32 -33.97 12.20 -1.56
CA ARG A 32 -33.74 12.28 -3.02
C ARG A 32 -33.43 13.72 -3.45
N VAL A 33 -32.54 13.85 -4.45
CA VAL A 33 -32.36 14.87 -5.54
C VAL A 33 -32.38 16.39 -5.23
N GLU A 34 -31.50 17.15 -5.88
CA GLU A 34 -31.80 17.91 -7.12
C GLU A 34 -30.52 18.45 -7.78
N ALA A 35 -30.53 18.46 -9.12
CA ALA A 35 -29.40 18.74 -10.00
C ALA A 35 -29.50 20.16 -10.58
N GLY A 36 -28.37 20.84 -10.71
CA GLY A 36 -28.31 22.07 -11.50
C GLY A 36 -27.11 22.94 -11.19
N ALA A 37 -25.97 22.69 -11.85
CA ALA A 37 -25.00 23.72 -12.22
C ALA A 37 -24.04 23.13 -13.27
N GLU A 38 -23.92 23.79 -14.42
CA GLU A 38 -23.04 23.41 -15.51
C GLU A 38 -21.56 23.46 -15.08
N ALA A 39 -20.79 22.45 -15.49
CA ALA A 39 -19.36 22.33 -15.18
C ALA A 39 -18.51 23.27 -16.06
N PRO A 40 -17.56 24.04 -15.49
CA PRO A 40 -16.58 24.77 -16.29
C PRO A 40 -15.60 23.78 -16.94
N LYS A 41 -15.24 24.10 -18.19
CA LYS A 41 -14.27 23.37 -19.01
C LYS A 41 -12.87 23.53 -18.42
N GLU A 42 -12.06 22.47 -18.58
CA GLU A 42 -10.62 22.37 -18.31
C GLU A 42 -10.20 21.98 -16.87
N PHE A 43 -10.30 20.69 -16.56
CA PHE A 43 -9.58 20.02 -15.46
C PHE A 43 -8.53 19.05 -16.01
N LEU A 44 -7.53 19.59 -16.70
CA LEU A 44 -6.27 18.88 -16.92
C LEU A 44 -5.16 19.90 -16.71
N ALA A 45 -4.88 20.22 -15.44
CA ALA A 45 -3.62 20.87 -15.11
C ALA A 45 -2.52 19.90 -15.53
N ALA A 46 -1.73 20.30 -16.54
CA ALA A 46 -0.53 19.58 -16.91
C ALA A 46 0.34 19.42 -15.65
N ALA A 47 0.91 18.23 -15.46
CA ALA A 47 1.93 18.02 -14.44
C ALA A 47 3.02 19.10 -14.63
N PRO A 48 3.48 19.76 -13.56
CA PRO A 48 4.52 20.77 -13.69
C PRO A 48 5.76 20.14 -14.35
N GLU A 49 6.30 20.81 -15.36
CA GLU A 49 7.55 20.41 -16.00
C GLU A 49 8.64 20.27 -14.93
N SER A 50 9.24 19.07 -14.85
CA SER A 50 10.28 18.75 -13.87
C SER A 50 11.48 19.65 -14.10
N THR A 51 11.75 20.56 -13.16
CA THR A 51 13.04 21.23 -13.08
C THR A 51 14.10 20.17 -12.74
N SER A 52 15.25 20.23 -13.43
CA SER A 52 16.27 19.18 -13.48
C SER A 52 17.02 18.86 -12.17
N ASP A 53 16.65 19.49 -11.05
CA ASP A 53 17.35 19.39 -9.75
C ASP A 53 16.55 18.66 -8.66
N GLY A 54 15.38 18.11 -8.97
CA GLY A 54 14.59 17.29 -8.04
C GLY A 54 15.13 15.86 -7.89
N PRO A 55 14.77 15.14 -6.81
CA PRO A 55 15.04 13.71 -6.70
C PRO A 55 14.45 12.98 -7.91
N LYS A 56 15.20 12.03 -8.47
CA LYS A 56 14.82 11.29 -9.70
C LYS A 56 14.05 10.01 -9.41
N ALA A 57 13.93 9.65 -8.14
CA ALA A 57 13.29 8.44 -7.67
C ALA A 57 12.58 8.70 -6.34
N ASP A 58 11.61 7.85 -6.01
CA ASP A 58 11.01 7.84 -4.70
C ASP A 58 11.93 7.22 -3.64
N MET A 59 11.47 7.20 -2.39
CA MET A 59 12.27 6.70 -1.26
C MET A 59 12.66 5.21 -1.37
N TRP A 60 11.98 4.43 -2.20
CA TRP A 60 12.23 3.00 -2.37
C TRP A 60 13.14 2.74 -3.58
N GLY A 61 13.79 3.79 -4.11
CA GLY A 61 14.69 3.70 -5.26
C GLY A 61 13.96 3.59 -6.60
N ARG A 62 12.66 3.89 -6.63
CA ARG A 62 11.80 3.72 -7.81
C ARG A 62 11.86 4.97 -8.68
N PRO A 63 12.34 4.91 -9.94
CA PRO A 63 12.42 6.08 -10.79
C PRO A 63 11.05 6.73 -10.97
N TYR A 64 10.98 8.06 -10.89
CA TYR A 64 9.72 8.76 -11.07
C TYR A 64 9.15 8.55 -12.47
N GLU A 65 7.92 8.04 -12.55
CA GLU A 65 7.21 7.90 -13.81
C GLU A 65 6.62 9.25 -14.27
N SER A 66 6.66 9.50 -15.58
CA SER A 66 5.91 10.60 -16.18
C SER A 66 4.46 10.17 -16.38
N SER A 67 3.55 10.59 -15.50
CA SER A 67 2.12 10.31 -15.62
C SER A 67 1.28 11.57 -15.50
N VAL A 68 0.20 11.64 -16.29
CA VAL A 68 -0.83 12.68 -16.16
C VAL A 68 -1.92 12.32 -15.16
N TYR A 69 -1.85 11.12 -14.57
CA TYR A 69 -2.81 10.62 -13.60
C TYR A 69 -2.15 10.45 -12.24
N GLN A 70 -2.89 10.78 -11.18
CA GLN A 70 -2.41 10.63 -9.81
C GLN A 70 -3.60 10.32 -8.89
N TRP A 71 -3.42 9.42 -7.93
CA TRP A 71 -4.34 9.34 -6.81
C TRP A 71 -4.22 10.57 -5.92
N LEU A 72 -5.35 11.20 -5.64
CA LEU A 72 -5.41 12.39 -4.81
C LEU A 72 -5.51 11.98 -3.33
N PRO A 73 -4.46 12.16 -2.52
CA PRO A 73 -4.56 11.95 -1.08
C PRO A 73 -5.52 12.96 -0.45
N ALA A 74 -6.11 12.57 0.67
CA ALA A 74 -6.76 13.49 1.58
C ALA A 74 -5.75 14.05 2.59
N GLU A 75 -5.95 15.29 2.97
CA GLU A 75 -5.20 15.96 4.03
C GLU A 75 -5.70 15.50 5.39
N VAL A 76 -4.76 15.13 6.26
CA VAL A 76 -5.04 14.62 7.60
C VAL A 76 -4.16 15.31 8.63
N THR A 77 -4.77 15.90 9.64
CA THR A 77 -4.06 16.34 10.84
C THR A 77 -4.03 15.21 11.87
N VAL A 78 -2.84 14.86 12.33
CA VAL A 78 -2.65 13.96 13.49
C VAL A 78 -2.44 14.83 14.73
N LEU A 79 -3.39 14.78 15.65
CA LEU A 79 -3.34 15.54 16.90
C LEU A 79 -2.25 14.99 17.84
N SER A 80 -1.91 15.75 18.88
CA SER A 80 -0.88 15.36 19.86
C SER A 80 -1.21 14.05 20.59
N ASP A 81 -2.50 13.76 20.78
CA ASP A 81 -3.00 12.52 21.37
C ASP A 81 -3.01 11.33 20.38
N GLY A 82 -2.65 11.56 19.12
CA GLY A 82 -2.56 10.55 18.05
C GLY A 82 -3.87 10.32 17.32
N SER A 83 -4.94 11.03 17.69
CA SER A 83 -6.18 11.00 16.92
C SER A 83 -6.02 11.75 15.60
N CYS A 84 -6.69 11.26 14.56
CA CYS A 84 -6.62 11.79 13.20
C CYS A 84 -7.90 12.54 12.84
N LYS A 85 -7.76 13.60 12.04
CA LYS A 85 -8.87 14.35 11.44
C LYS A 85 -8.62 14.59 9.97
N PHE A 86 -9.60 14.30 9.13
CA PHE A 86 -9.54 14.65 7.71
C PHE A 86 -9.88 16.13 7.52
N ASP A 87 -8.92 16.89 6.99
CA ASP A 87 -9.06 18.33 6.76
C ASP A 87 -9.71 18.62 5.39
N SER A 88 -9.44 17.76 4.40
CA SER A 88 -10.05 17.79 3.07
C SER A 88 -10.98 16.58 2.83
N TYR A 89 -11.65 16.55 1.68
CA TYR A 89 -12.53 15.42 1.35
C TYR A 89 -11.72 14.18 0.95
N ILE A 90 -12.27 12.99 1.22
CA ILE A 90 -11.73 11.73 0.72
C ILE A 90 -12.25 11.50 -0.68
N ASN A 91 -11.37 11.24 -1.64
CA ASN A 91 -11.76 11.05 -3.03
C ASN A 91 -12.81 9.93 -3.17
N ASN A 92 -13.82 10.13 -4.00
CA ASN A 92 -14.99 9.25 -4.16
C ASN A 92 -15.90 9.08 -2.92
N LEU A 93 -15.69 9.82 -1.82
CA LEU A 93 -16.54 9.77 -0.63
C LEU A 93 -17.20 11.13 -0.33
N PRO A 94 -18.54 11.23 -0.42
CA PRO A 94 -19.28 12.46 -0.11
C PRO A 94 -19.05 12.92 1.34
N ARG A 95 -18.78 14.23 1.53
CA ARG A 95 -18.40 14.81 2.84
C ARG A 95 -19.54 14.78 3.86
N GLU A 96 -20.77 14.64 3.39
CA GLU A 96 -22.00 14.55 4.19
C GLU A 96 -22.08 13.22 4.96
N GLN A 97 -21.28 12.21 4.59
CA GLN A 97 -21.21 10.93 5.31
C GLN A 97 -20.39 11.03 6.60
N HIS A 98 -20.80 11.93 7.51
CA HIS A 98 -20.07 12.24 8.73
C HIS A 98 -19.76 11.02 9.61
N THR A 99 -20.67 10.05 9.66
CA THR A 99 -20.48 8.80 10.42
C THR A 99 -19.36 7.93 9.83
N LEU A 100 -19.26 7.86 8.50
CA LEU A 100 -18.19 7.12 7.83
C LEU A 100 -16.85 7.84 7.96
N TYR A 101 -16.81 9.17 7.82
CA TYR A 101 -15.60 9.94 8.09
C TYR A 101 -15.10 9.70 9.52
N GLY A 102 -15.96 9.81 10.54
CA GLY A 102 -15.57 9.57 11.92
C GLY A 102 -15.07 8.13 12.17
N ALA A 103 -15.65 7.13 11.51
CA ALA A 103 -15.18 5.75 11.58
C ALA A 103 -13.80 5.57 10.91
N LEU A 104 -13.57 6.22 9.76
CA LEU A 104 -12.28 6.20 9.07
C LEU A 104 -11.19 6.92 9.86
N GLU A 105 -11.51 8.08 10.47
CA GLU A 105 -10.61 8.78 11.39
C GLU A 105 -10.20 7.88 12.56
N SER A 106 -11.16 7.15 13.14
CA SER A 106 -10.91 6.23 14.24
C SER A 106 -9.98 5.08 13.81
N LEU A 107 -10.23 4.46 12.64
CA LEU A 107 -9.38 3.40 12.10
C LEU A 107 -7.98 3.90 11.73
N LEU A 108 -7.87 5.10 11.16
CA LEU A 108 -6.59 5.72 10.82
C LEU A 108 -5.79 6.03 12.09
N SER A 109 -6.44 6.56 13.13
CA SER A 109 -5.82 6.82 14.44
C SER A 109 -5.23 5.55 15.05
N LEU A 110 -5.93 4.41 14.94
CA LEU A 110 -5.43 3.11 15.37
C LEU A 110 -4.21 2.65 14.55
N SER A 111 -4.09 3.11 13.30
CA SER A 111 -3.01 2.73 12.39
C SER A 111 -1.73 3.52 12.60
N ILE A 112 -1.80 4.73 13.20
CA ILE A 112 -0.65 5.64 13.31
C ILE A 112 0.59 4.98 13.92
N PRO A 113 0.53 4.27 15.07
CA PRO A 113 1.73 3.65 15.64
C PRO A 113 2.34 2.59 14.71
N HIS A 114 1.52 1.88 13.92
CA HIS A 114 2.00 0.86 13.00
C HIS A 114 2.58 1.48 11.72
N LEU A 115 2.00 2.58 11.24
CA LEU A 115 2.54 3.37 10.14
C LEU A 115 3.87 4.04 10.53
N GLU A 116 4.01 4.50 11.78
CA GLU A 116 5.28 5.00 12.33
C GLU A 116 6.38 3.94 12.25
N VAL A 117 6.08 2.68 12.57
CA VAL A 117 7.07 1.59 12.47
C VAL A 117 7.44 1.31 11.01
N ALA A 118 6.46 1.20 10.11
CA ALA A 118 6.71 0.98 8.69
C ALA A 118 7.52 2.14 8.05
N TRP A 119 7.23 3.38 8.46
CA TRP A 119 7.97 4.56 8.03
C TRP A 119 9.40 4.58 8.58
N SER A 120 9.57 4.29 9.88
CA SER A 120 10.89 4.20 10.53
C SER A 120 11.76 3.13 9.87
N TYR A 121 11.17 1.97 9.52
CA TYR A 121 11.82 0.94 8.73
C TYR A 121 12.31 1.49 7.39
N GLY A 122 11.42 2.18 6.64
CA GLY A 122 11.78 2.75 5.34
C GLY A 122 12.92 3.77 5.37
N LYS A 123 13.03 4.54 6.45
CA LYS A 123 14.13 5.50 6.64
C LYS A 123 15.47 4.87 7.02
N THR A 124 15.47 3.60 7.41
CA THR A 124 16.65 2.94 7.99
C THR A 124 17.27 1.93 7.03
N ILE A 125 16.46 1.32 6.16
CA ILE A 125 16.89 0.27 5.26
C ILE A 125 17.46 0.85 3.97
N GLU A 126 18.63 0.36 3.58
CA GLU A 126 19.23 0.56 2.27
C GLU A 126 18.97 -0.67 1.41
N PHE A 127 18.10 -0.52 0.40
CA PHE A 127 17.85 -1.58 -0.57
C PHE A 127 18.95 -1.62 -1.63
N TYR A 128 19.29 -2.82 -2.08
CA TYR A 128 20.25 -3.02 -3.15
C TYR A 128 19.74 -2.39 -4.46
N ASP A 129 20.55 -1.50 -5.01
CA ASP A 129 20.23 -0.66 -6.17
C ASP A 129 20.72 -1.23 -7.51
N GLY A 130 21.37 -2.40 -7.49
CA GLY A 130 21.98 -3.01 -8.67
C GLY A 130 23.44 -2.61 -8.91
N ASN A 131 24.03 -1.77 -8.06
CA ASN A 131 25.43 -1.37 -8.19
C ASN A 131 26.37 -2.38 -7.52
N ASP A 132 26.96 -3.23 -8.35
CA ASP A 132 27.88 -4.29 -7.91
C ASP A 132 29.24 -3.76 -7.42
N GLU A 133 29.65 -2.55 -7.82
CA GLU A 133 30.95 -1.99 -7.44
C GLU A 133 31.06 -1.76 -5.92
N VAL A 134 29.93 -1.49 -5.26
CA VAL A 134 29.87 -1.18 -3.82
C VAL A 134 29.88 -2.46 -2.97
N LEU A 135 29.63 -3.63 -3.56
CA LEU A 135 29.52 -4.88 -2.82
C LEU A 135 30.88 -5.40 -2.32
N CYS A 136 31.97 -5.05 -3.02
CA CYS A 136 33.32 -5.53 -2.71
C CYS A 136 33.96 -4.86 -1.50
N ASP A 137 33.46 -3.69 -1.09
CA ASP A 137 34.00 -2.88 0.00
C ASP A 137 33.21 -3.03 1.32
N MET A 138 32.22 -3.92 1.37
CA MET A 138 31.38 -4.12 2.56
C MET A 138 31.98 -5.15 3.53
N ASP A 139 32.01 -4.82 4.82
CA ASP A 139 32.38 -5.74 5.91
C ASP A 139 31.50 -7.01 5.88
N GLU A 140 32.09 -8.16 6.25
CA GLU A 140 31.40 -9.47 6.24
C GLU A 140 30.22 -9.57 7.22
N ASP A 141 30.12 -8.66 8.18
CA ASP A 141 29.07 -8.63 9.20
C ASP A 141 27.80 -7.92 8.70
N LEU A 142 26.65 -8.60 8.80
CA LEU A 142 25.34 -8.00 8.51
C LEU A 142 25.09 -6.80 9.42
N ARG A 143 24.67 -5.67 8.85
CA ARG A 143 24.42 -4.46 9.63
C ARG A 143 23.23 -4.67 10.56
N GLU A 144 23.35 -4.20 11.79
CA GLU A 144 22.21 -4.12 12.70
C GLU A 144 21.38 -2.87 12.35
N TYR A 145 20.24 -3.08 11.69
CA TYR A 145 19.30 -2.00 11.39
C TYR A 145 18.47 -1.68 12.65
N LEU A 146 18.88 -0.65 13.39
CA LEU A 146 18.12 -0.11 14.52
C LEU A 146 17.28 1.08 14.04
N PRO A 147 15.97 0.89 13.74
CA PRO A 147 15.17 1.95 13.19
C PRO A 147 15.00 3.10 14.18
N GLN A 148 15.31 4.31 13.73
CA GLN A 148 15.03 5.51 14.52
C GLN A 148 13.52 5.65 14.65
N LYS A 149 13.03 5.67 15.90
CA LYS A 149 11.59 5.84 16.16
C LYS A 149 11.12 7.21 15.67
N VAL A 150 10.25 7.20 14.66
CA VAL A 150 9.58 8.41 14.17
C VAL A 150 8.22 8.56 14.86
N SER A 151 7.82 9.80 15.14
CA SER A 151 6.46 10.16 15.55
C SER A 151 5.77 10.92 14.42
N LEU A 152 4.53 10.54 14.11
CA LEU A 152 3.63 11.25 13.21
C LEU A 152 2.65 12.18 13.96
N ARG A 153 2.61 12.12 15.30
CA ARG A 153 1.81 13.03 16.13
C ARG A 153 2.20 14.49 15.92
N GLY A 154 1.20 15.36 15.84
CA GLY A 154 1.38 16.79 15.59
C GLY A 154 1.75 17.14 14.15
N LYS A 155 1.71 16.18 13.22
CA LYS A 155 2.00 16.41 11.80
C LYS A 155 0.74 16.46 10.95
N GLN A 156 0.85 17.14 9.82
CA GLN A 156 -0.11 17.03 8.73
C GLN A 156 0.39 16.00 7.72
N LEU A 157 -0.47 15.07 7.36
CA LEU A 157 -0.18 13.93 6.49
C LEU A 157 -1.07 13.96 5.25
N GLN A 158 -0.60 13.27 4.22
CA GLN A 158 -1.38 12.96 3.03
C GLN A 158 -1.71 11.47 3.02
N VAL A 159 -2.99 11.12 3.01
CA VAL A 159 -3.46 9.73 3.12
C VAL A 159 -4.47 9.42 2.02
N ILE A 160 -4.20 8.36 1.25
CA ILE A 160 -5.14 7.83 0.26
C ILE A 160 -5.96 6.72 0.93
N VAL A 161 -7.28 6.72 0.73
CA VAL A 161 -8.20 5.80 1.40
C VAL A 161 -8.88 4.91 0.37
N LYS A 162 -8.83 3.59 0.59
CA LYS A 162 -9.57 2.60 -0.20
C LYS A 162 -10.48 1.76 0.67
N ILE A 163 -11.74 1.68 0.29
CA ILE A 163 -12.69 0.72 0.84
C ILE A 163 -13.00 -0.28 -0.27
N ALA A 164 -12.77 -1.56 -0.02
CA ALA A 164 -13.03 -2.61 -0.99
C ALA A 164 -13.93 -3.68 -0.41
N ASP A 165 -15.03 -3.92 -1.13
CA ASP A 165 -15.93 -5.04 -0.92
C ASP A 165 -15.79 -6.00 -2.08
N PHE A 166 -15.73 -7.28 -1.77
CA PHE A 166 -15.92 -8.31 -2.77
C PHE A 166 -16.80 -9.44 -2.24
N GLU A 167 -17.52 -10.03 -3.18
CA GLU A 167 -18.44 -11.13 -2.98
C GLU A 167 -17.99 -12.28 -3.87
N LEU A 168 -17.87 -13.47 -3.30
CA LEU A 168 -17.57 -14.69 -4.04
C LEU A 168 -18.79 -15.60 -4.02
N ALA A 169 -19.26 -15.98 -5.21
CA ALA A 169 -20.27 -17.02 -5.36
C ALA A 169 -19.78 -18.37 -4.77
N PRO A 170 -20.68 -19.29 -4.42
CA PRO A 170 -20.34 -20.64 -3.96
C PRO A 170 -19.36 -21.33 -4.92
N GLY A 171 -18.27 -21.89 -4.39
CA GLY A 171 -17.21 -22.56 -5.17
C GLY A 171 -16.30 -21.62 -5.97
N ALA A 172 -16.61 -20.32 -6.06
CA ALA A 172 -15.76 -19.36 -6.75
C ALA A 172 -14.45 -19.12 -5.99
N THR A 173 -13.41 -18.79 -6.75
CA THR A 173 -12.08 -18.51 -6.23
C THR A 173 -11.55 -17.20 -6.76
N HIS A 174 -10.79 -16.48 -5.95
CA HIS A 174 -10.08 -15.28 -6.35
C HIS A 174 -8.64 -15.33 -5.86
N GLU A 175 -7.73 -14.74 -6.61
CA GLU A 175 -6.32 -14.67 -6.26
C GLU A 175 -5.77 -13.33 -6.75
N GLY A 176 -4.90 -12.72 -5.95
CA GLY A 176 -4.22 -11.48 -6.32
C GLY A 176 -3.02 -11.72 -7.25
N VAL A 177 -2.48 -10.61 -7.75
CA VAL A 177 -1.16 -10.58 -8.40
C VAL A 177 -0.14 -10.00 -7.43
N TRP A 178 1.15 -10.26 -7.66
CA TRP A 178 2.22 -9.59 -6.93
C TRP A 178 2.24 -8.11 -7.32
N HIS A 179 2.18 -7.20 -6.35
CA HIS A 179 2.15 -5.76 -6.61
C HIS A 179 2.72 -4.93 -5.45
N VAL A 180 2.98 -3.66 -5.77
CA VAL A 180 3.19 -2.56 -4.82
C VAL A 180 2.07 -1.54 -4.97
N GLU A 181 1.88 -0.68 -3.98
CA GLU A 181 0.82 0.31 -3.97
C GLU A 181 1.25 1.57 -4.69
N GLY A 182 0.39 2.02 -5.60
CA GLY A 182 0.59 3.23 -6.37
C GLY A 182 1.81 3.22 -7.29
N MET A 183 1.91 4.30 -8.04
CA MET A 183 3.09 4.67 -8.84
C MET A 183 4.09 5.44 -7.97
N SER A 184 5.33 5.56 -8.42
CA SER A 184 6.40 6.20 -7.63
C SER A 184 6.12 7.68 -7.37
N HIS A 185 5.52 8.41 -8.31
CA HIS A 185 5.17 9.83 -8.14
C HIS A 185 4.09 10.07 -7.09
N GLU A 186 3.32 9.03 -6.73
CA GLU A 186 2.35 9.08 -5.62
C GLU A 186 3.03 8.96 -4.25
N ASN A 187 4.35 8.68 -4.23
CA ASN A 187 5.21 8.70 -3.05
C ASN A 187 4.65 7.91 -1.85
N ILE A 188 3.99 6.77 -2.10
CA ILE A 188 3.41 5.93 -1.05
C ILE A 188 4.52 5.19 -0.29
N VAL A 189 4.52 5.33 1.03
CA VAL A 189 5.57 4.80 1.91
C VAL A 189 5.07 3.63 2.75
N ALA A 190 3.81 3.63 3.15
CA ALA A 190 3.28 2.55 3.96
C ALA A 190 1.80 2.34 3.70
N SER A 191 1.37 1.11 3.95
CA SER A 191 -0.01 0.67 3.84
C SER A 191 -0.48 0.19 5.20
N ALA A 192 -1.66 0.62 5.64
CA ALA A 192 -2.37 0.06 6.78
C ALA A 192 -3.69 -0.56 6.28
N LEU A 193 -3.89 -1.85 6.54
CA LEU A 193 -5.04 -2.63 6.08
C LEU A 193 -5.83 -3.16 7.28
N HIS A 194 -7.15 -3.00 7.23
CA HIS A 194 -8.09 -3.54 8.20
C HIS A 194 -9.10 -4.46 7.52
N VAL A 195 -9.25 -5.69 8.03
CA VAL A 195 -10.27 -6.64 7.57
C VAL A 195 -11.52 -6.47 8.42
N LEU A 196 -12.47 -5.67 7.96
CA LEU A 196 -13.71 -5.41 8.72
C LEU A 196 -14.68 -6.58 8.67
N ARG A 197 -14.71 -7.30 7.54
CA ARG A 197 -15.55 -8.50 7.37
C ARG A 197 -14.80 -9.53 6.57
N LYS A 198 -14.90 -10.79 6.98
CA LYS A 198 -14.56 -11.97 6.19
C LYS A 198 -15.50 -13.08 6.64
N ASP A 199 -16.41 -13.49 5.75
CA ASP A 199 -17.35 -14.56 6.06
C ASP A 199 -16.59 -15.88 6.30
N SER A 200 -17.08 -16.70 7.24
CA SER A 200 -16.38 -17.91 7.70
C SER A 200 -16.26 -19.00 6.64
N SER A 201 -17.09 -18.96 5.59
CA SER A 201 -17.00 -19.84 4.43
C SER A 201 -15.85 -19.48 3.48
N LEU A 202 -15.20 -18.33 3.66
CA LEU A 202 -14.03 -17.94 2.88
C LEU A 202 -12.74 -18.55 3.47
N GLN A 203 -12.21 -19.54 2.77
CA GLN A 203 -10.97 -20.24 3.12
C GLN A 203 -9.79 -19.70 2.31
N GLY A 204 -8.61 -19.62 2.95
CA GLY A 204 -7.41 -19.00 2.36
C GLY A 204 -7.46 -17.47 2.38
N GLY A 205 -6.82 -16.82 1.40
CA GLY A 205 -6.75 -15.36 1.32
C GLY A 205 -5.78 -14.72 2.32
N ASP A 206 -4.62 -15.34 2.49
CA ASP A 206 -3.51 -14.78 3.26
C ASP A 206 -2.74 -13.77 2.43
N LEU A 207 -2.14 -12.78 3.08
CA LEU A 207 -1.29 -11.80 2.41
C LEU A 207 0.15 -12.30 2.41
N ARG A 208 0.72 -12.54 1.24
CA ARG A 208 2.10 -12.99 1.06
C ARG A 208 2.99 -11.80 0.70
N PHE A 209 4.23 -11.84 1.15
CA PHE A 209 5.19 -10.77 0.96
C PHE A 209 6.51 -11.27 0.37
N LYS A 210 7.08 -10.46 -0.51
CA LYS A 210 8.47 -10.52 -0.96
C LYS A 210 9.04 -9.10 -1.02
N ARG A 211 10.35 -8.93 -0.90
CA ARG A 211 11.02 -7.61 -0.96
C ARG A 211 12.36 -7.72 -1.69
N ALA A 212 12.89 -6.58 -2.13
CA ALA A 212 14.26 -6.53 -2.64
C ALA A 212 15.28 -6.87 -1.54
N PHE A 213 16.46 -7.31 -1.97
CA PHE A 213 17.61 -7.49 -1.08
C PHE A 213 17.99 -6.16 -0.42
N PHE A 214 18.43 -6.20 0.82
CA PHE A 214 19.20 -5.10 1.39
C PHE A 214 20.60 -5.07 0.77
N GLN A 215 21.27 -3.93 0.84
CA GLN A 215 22.61 -3.77 0.27
C GLN A 215 23.60 -4.81 0.84
N ASP A 216 23.59 -5.03 2.15
CA ASP A 216 24.46 -5.99 2.84
C ASP A 216 24.07 -7.46 2.56
N GLU A 217 22.77 -7.75 2.48
CA GLU A 217 22.28 -9.08 2.05
C GLU A 217 22.75 -9.41 0.63
N ALA A 218 22.66 -8.45 -0.29
CA ALA A 218 23.15 -8.60 -1.66
C ALA A 218 24.66 -8.84 -1.67
N ALA A 219 25.44 -8.03 -0.94
CA ALA A 219 26.90 -8.18 -0.87
C ALA A 219 27.28 -9.58 -0.37
N HIS A 220 26.66 -10.04 0.70
CA HIS A 220 26.91 -11.36 1.25
C HIS A 220 26.55 -12.48 0.27
N ILE A 221 25.40 -12.40 -0.40
CA ILE A 221 24.93 -13.39 -1.37
C ILE A 221 25.83 -13.43 -2.62
N PHE A 222 26.21 -12.26 -3.14
CA PHE A 222 27.01 -12.18 -4.36
C PHE A 222 28.47 -12.55 -4.14
N MET A 223 29.02 -12.29 -2.95
CA MET A 223 30.41 -12.63 -2.61
C MET A 223 30.58 -14.05 -2.06
N SER A 224 29.56 -14.63 -1.42
CA SER A 224 29.71 -15.92 -0.72
C SER A 224 29.15 -17.13 -1.48
N ILE A 225 28.45 -16.93 -2.61
CA ILE A 225 27.87 -18.04 -3.39
C ILE A 225 28.77 -18.41 -4.55
N ALA A 226 28.99 -19.72 -4.74
CA ALA A 226 29.74 -20.25 -5.86
C ALA A 226 29.15 -19.82 -7.22
N GLN A 227 30.02 -19.49 -8.18
CA GLN A 227 29.60 -19.11 -9.54
C GLN A 227 28.76 -20.20 -10.23
N CYS A 228 29.03 -21.47 -9.94
CA CYS A 228 28.20 -22.59 -10.34
C CYS A 228 27.19 -22.90 -9.22
N ARG A 229 25.95 -22.43 -9.37
CA ARG A 229 24.89 -22.57 -8.35
C ARG A 229 23.67 -23.34 -8.85
N PRO A 230 22.89 -23.95 -7.95
CA PRO A 230 21.64 -24.59 -8.32
C PRO A 230 20.68 -23.61 -9.01
N PRO A 231 19.87 -24.07 -9.98
CA PRO A 231 18.93 -23.20 -10.71
C PRO A 231 17.96 -22.41 -9.81
N ALA A 232 17.63 -22.93 -8.64
CA ALA A 232 16.78 -22.24 -7.67
C ALA A 232 17.45 -20.98 -7.09
N CYS A 233 18.77 -21.02 -6.84
CA CYS A 233 19.54 -19.89 -6.36
C CYS A 233 19.73 -18.84 -7.47
N GLU A 234 20.02 -19.29 -8.70
CA GLU A 234 20.10 -18.39 -9.86
C GLU A 234 18.78 -17.64 -10.05
N LYS A 235 17.67 -18.37 -10.05
CA LYS A 235 16.34 -17.77 -10.19
C LYS A 235 16.03 -16.74 -9.10
N LEU A 236 16.43 -17.01 -7.85
CA LEU A 236 16.21 -16.06 -6.74
C LEU A 236 16.97 -14.75 -6.98
N ILE A 237 18.24 -14.87 -7.40
CA ILE A 237 19.11 -13.76 -7.73
C ILE A 237 18.56 -12.96 -8.92
N GLU A 238 18.23 -13.63 -10.02
CA GLU A 238 17.64 -13.02 -11.21
C GLU A 238 16.31 -12.31 -10.91
N THR A 239 15.51 -12.87 -10.00
CA THR A 239 14.23 -12.25 -9.60
C THR A 239 14.46 -10.99 -8.76
N GLY A 240 15.59 -10.89 -8.05
CA GLY A 240 15.91 -9.74 -7.19
C GLY A 240 15.04 -9.63 -5.93
N LEU A 241 14.25 -10.66 -5.59
CA LEU A 241 13.25 -10.59 -4.52
C LEU A 241 13.31 -11.78 -3.56
N LEU A 242 13.47 -11.49 -2.28
CA LEU A 242 13.42 -12.44 -1.18
C LEU A 242 11.97 -12.65 -0.70
N PRO A 243 11.48 -13.91 -0.63
CA PRO A 243 10.24 -14.21 0.06
C PRO A 243 10.36 -13.91 1.56
N VAL A 244 9.48 -13.07 2.08
CA VAL A 244 9.50 -12.64 3.49
C VAL A 244 8.58 -13.49 4.36
N GLY A 245 7.45 -13.93 3.79
CA GLY A 245 6.49 -14.76 4.51
C GLY A 245 5.05 -14.46 4.14
N SER A 246 4.13 -14.82 5.03
CA SER A 246 2.70 -14.61 4.85
C SER A 246 1.98 -14.35 6.17
N VAL A 247 0.94 -13.52 6.11
CA VAL A 247 0.10 -13.15 7.26
C VAL A 247 -1.34 -13.51 6.97
N SER A 248 -1.98 -14.23 7.89
CA SER A 248 -3.41 -14.56 7.80
C SER A 248 -4.27 -13.33 7.99
N LEU A 249 -5.39 -13.23 7.25
CA LEU A 249 -6.28 -12.07 7.27
C LEU A 249 -7.71 -12.43 7.73
N PRO A 250 -7.92 -12.84 9.00
CA PRO A 250 -9.26 -13.04 9.55
C PRO A 250 -10.00 -11.71 9.75
N ALA A 251 -11.32 -11.75 9.94
CA ALA A 251 -12.10 -10.57 10.34
C ALA A 251 -11.55 -9.99 11.66
N GLY A 252 -11.48 -8.66 11.74
CA GLY A 252 -10.91 -7.92 12.87
C GLY A 252 -9.39 -7.77 12.85
N ARG A 253 -8.68 -8.34 11.86
CA ARG A 253 -7.22 -8.16 11.72
C ARG A 253 -6.90 -6.76 11.18
N SER A 254 -5.92 -6.12 11.81
CA SER A 254 -5.21 -4.94 11.29
C SER A 254 -3.75 -5.30 11.03
N LEU A 255 -3.15 -4.68 10.00
CA LEU A 255 -1.75 -4.87 9.62
C LEU A 255 -1.24 -3.58 8.97
N ALA A 256 -0.01 -3.16 9.28
CA ALA A 256 0.70 -2.16 8.49
C ALA A 256 2.04 -2.71 7.98
N PHE A 257 2.44 -2.28 6.79
CA PHE A 257 3.69 -2.70 6.16
C PHE A 257 4.23 -1.60 5.23
N PRO A 258 5.56 -1.55 4.98
CA PRO A 258 6.16 -0.57 4.08
C PRO A 258 5.89 -0.94 2.62
N ASN A 259 5.77 0.07 1.76
CA ASN A 259 5.42 -0.12 0.35
C ASN A 259 6.56 -0.76 -0.49
N SER A 260 7.77 -0.89 0.07
CA SER A 260 8.83 -1.74 -0.48
C SER A 260 8.50 -3.24 -0.48
N HIS A 261 7.52 -3.66 0.32
CA HIS A 261 7.09 -5.05 0.37
C HIS A 261 6.06 -5.34 -0.72
N VAL A 262 6.54 -5.95 -1.80
CA VAL A 262 5.71 -6.52 -2.85
C VAL A 262 4.82 -7.59 -2.23
N HIS A 263 3.52 -7.49 -2.46
CA HIS A 263 2.56 -8.37 -1.82
C HIS A 263 1.53 -8.94 -2.78
N LYS A 264 0.90 -10.02 -2.34
CA LYS A 264 -0.13 -10.74 -3.10
C LYS A 264 -1.12 -11.39 -2.15
N LEU A 265 -2.41 -11.25 -2.46
CA LEU A 265 -3.45 -12.06 -1.83
C LEU A 265 -3.36 -13.50 -2.37
N SER A 266 -3.15 -14.47 -1.49
CA SER A 266 -3.20 -15.89 -1.85
C SER A 266 -4.61 -16.30 -2.24
N LYS A 267 -4.75 -17.45 -2.91
CA LYS A 267 -6.04 -17.96 -3.35
C LYS A 267 -7.03 -17.99 -2.18
N ILE A 268 -8.15 -17.31 -2.35
CA ILE A 268 -9.30 -17.34 -1.47
C ILE A 268 -10.44 -18.06 -2.19
N THR A 269 -11.10 -18.98 -1.49
CA THR A 269 -12.16 -19.83 -2.05
C THR A 269 -13.38 -19.77 -1.15
N ASN A 270 -14.56 -19.62 -1.75
CA ASN A 270 -15.82 -19.79 -1.01
C ASN A 270 -16.18 -21.28 -0.96
N THR A 271 -16.08 -21.89 0.21
CA THR A 271 -16.43 -23.31 0.44
C THR A 271 -17.87 -23.49 0.96
N GLY A 272 -18.64 -22.41 1.05
CA GLY A 272 -20.03 -22.44 1.49
C GLY A 272 -21.02 -22.64 0.32
N SER A 273 -22.30 -22.73 0.66
CA SER A 273 -23.41 -22.85 -0.30
C SER A 273 -24.01 -21.50 -0.72
N GLU A 274 -23.64 -20.40 -0.05
CA GLU A 274 -24.16 -19.05 -0.31
C GLU A 274 -23.04 -18.08 -0.70
N PRO A 275 -23.34 -16.96 -1.37
CA PRO A 275 -22.37 -15.91 -1.64
C PRO A 275 -21.72 -15.38 -0.36
N ALA A 276 -20.39 -15.31 -0.35
CA ALA A 276 -19.60 -14.94 0.81
C ALA A 276 -18.84 -13.64 0.59
N LYS A 277 -18.81 -12.78 1.61
CA LYS A 277 -18.32 -11.41 1.52
C LYS A 277 -17.04 -11.19 2.32
N ARG A 278 -16.19 -10.31 1.79
CA ARG A 278 -15.08 -9.71 2.53
C ARG A 278 -15.04 -8.20 2.28
N ARG A 279 -14.86 -7.45 3.37
CA ARG A 279 -14.72 -6.00 3.39
C ARG A 279 -13.38 -5.63 4.00
N ILE A 280 -12.63 -4.80 3.30
CA ILE A 280 -11.40 -4.20 3.81
C ILE A 280 -11.41 -2.68 3.70
N VAL A 281 -10.70 -2.05 4.62
CA VAL A 281 -10.33 -0.63 4.55
C VAL A 281 -8.80 -0.58 4.51
N VAL A 282 -8.27 0.23 3.60
CA VAL A 282 -6.83 0.42 3.43
C VAL A 282 -6.53 1.92 3.45
N PHE A 283 -5.49 2.29 4.18
CA PHE A 283 -4.90 3.62 4.20
C PHE A 283 -3.50 3.52 3.62
N TRP A 284 -3.19 4.35 2.64
CA TRP A 284 -1.84 4.50 2.11
C TRP A 284 -1.30 5.84 2.56
N LEU A 285 -0.21 5.78 3.33
CA LEU A 285 0.53 6.96 3.78
C LEU A 285 1.42 7.42 2.63
N VAL A 286 1.19 8.64 2.17
CA VAL A 286 2.12 9.36 1.29
C VAL A 286 3.29 9.86 2.15
N ASN A 287 4.48 9.94 1.56
CA ASN A 287 5.71 10.36 2.22
C ASN A 287 5.50 11.65 3.02
N PRO A 288 5.60 11.64 4.36
CA PRO A 288 5.36 12.84 5.18
C PRO A 288 6.34 14.00 4.92
N GLU A 289 7.43 13.76 4.19
CA GLU A 289 8.46 14.76 3.85
C GLU A 289 8.27 15.36 2.46
N ILE A 290 7.31 14.85 1.67
CA ILE A 290 7.00 15.32 0.31
C ILE A 290 5.51 15.64 0.23
N ARG A 291 5.16 16.73 -0.45
CA ARG A 291 3.76 17.10 -0.69
C ARG A 291 3.46 16.93 -2.17
N ILE A 292 2.38 16.21 -2.47
CA ILE A 292 1.84 16.04 -3.83
C ILE A 292 0.47 16.72 -3.93
N PRO A 293 -0.02 17.04 -5.14
CA PRO A 293 -1.38 17.57 -5.31
C PRO A 293 -2.43 16.69 -4.63
N SER A 294 -3.30 17.29 -3.83
CA SER A 294 -4.25 16.57 -2.97
C SER A 294 -5.69 17.03 -3.20
N THR A 295 -6.61 16.46 -2.44
CA THR A 295 -8.02 16.90 -2.43
C THR A 295 -8.22 18.27 -1.74
N GLN A 296 -7.17 18.89 -1.22
CA GLN A 296 -7.18 20.32 -0.88
C GLN A 296 -7.04 21.20 -2.12
N ASP A 297 -6.25 20.76 -3.10
CA ASP A 297 -5.94 21.52 -4.32
C ASP A 297 -6.96 21.24 -5.44
N VAL A 298 -7.49 20.03 -5.49
CA VAL A 298 -8.45 19.58 -6.49
C VAL A 298 -9.84 19.52 -5.88
N PRO A 299 -10.88 20.17 -6.45
CA PRO A 299 -12.23 20.12 -5.93
C PRO A 299 -12.92 18.77 -6.21
N PRO A 300 -14.01 18.43 -5.47
CA PRO A 300 -14.78 17.21 -5.68
C PRO A 300 -15.25 17.04 -7.13
N GLN A 301 -15.05 15.84 -7.68
CA GLN A 301 -15.27 15.56 -9.10
C GLN A 301 -16.64 14.91 -9.39
N GLN A 302 -17.39 14.48 -8.38
CA GLN A 302 -18.60 13.66 -8.52
C GLN A 302 -19.73 14.34 -9.31
N SER A 303 -19.78 15.68 -9.31
CA SER A 303 -20.77 16.47 -10.06
C SER A 303 -20.24 17.03 -11.38
N VAL A 304 -18.95 16.85 -11.67
CA VAL A 304 -18.24 17.52 -12.78
C VAL A 304 -18.22 16.67 -14.05
N MET A 305 -18.45 15.36 -13.95
CA MET A 305 -18.47 14.45 -15.10
C MET A 305 -19.50 13.33 -14.97
N SER A 306 -19.99 12.83 -16.11
CA SER A 306 -20.84 11.64 -16.12
C SER A 306 -20.07 10.38 -15.74
N LEU A 307 -20.80 9.37 -15.25
CA LEU A 307 -20.21 8.07 -14.88
C LEU A 307 -19.47 7.41 -16.05
N ASP A 308 -20.01 7.50 -17.27
CA ASP A 308 -19.40 6.88 -18.44
C ASP A 308 -18.08 7.55 -18.82
N LYS A 309 -18.01 8.89 -18.72
CA LYS A 309 -16.76 9.63 -18.91
C LYS A 309 -15.76 9.28 -17.82
N ALA A 310 -16.19 9.18 -16.56
CA ALA A 310 -15.31 8.76 -15.46
C ALA A 310 -14.72 7.35 -15.70
N LYS A 311 -15.55 6.41 -16.20
CA LYS A 311 -15.08 5.06 -16.58
C LYS A 311 -14.06 5.11 -17.73
N GLU A 312 -14.26 5.97 -18.72
CA GLU A 312 -13.31 6.15 -19.82
C GLU A 312 -11.94 6.63 -19.30
N HIS A 313 -11.92 7.66 -18.45
CA HIS A 313 -10.69 8.15 -17.82
C HIS A 313 -10.04 7.06 -16.95
N ARG A 314 -10.83 6.29 -16.20
CA ARG A 314 -10.32 5.14 -15.42
C ARG A 314 -9.64 4.11 -16.33
N LEU A 315 -10.22 3.76 -17.47
CA LEU A 315 -9.61 2.81 -18.40
C LEU A 315 -8.29 3.32 -18.99
N LYS A 316 -8.19 4.62 -19.31
CA LYS A 316 -6.93 5.23 -19.75
C LYS A 316 -5.86 5.19 -18.67
N LEU A 317 -6.22 5.50 -17.42
CA LEU A 317 -5.34 5.34 -16.26
C LEU A 317 -4.84 3.90 -16.10
N MET A 318 -5.73 2.91 -16.24
CA MET A 318 -5.35 1.49 -16.14
C MET A 318 -4.39 1.07 -17.25
N GLU A 319 -4.60 1.56 -18.47
CA GLU A 319 -3.71 1.28 -19.60
C GLU A 319 -2.31 1.88 -19.38
N GLU A 320 -2.23 3.10 -18.82
CA GLU A 320 -0.96 3.75 -18.50
C GLU A 320 -0.19 3.01 -17.39
N ARG A 321 -0.87 2.59 -16.32
CA ARG A 321 -0.27 1.74 -15.26
C ARG A 321 0.25 0.42 -15.82
N LYS A 322 -0.46 -0.15 -16.81
CA LYS A 322 -0.03 -1.37 -17.48
C LYS A 322 1.19 -1.16 -18.39
N LYS A 323 1.38 0.03 -18.95
CA LYS A 323 2.58 0.36 -19.75
C LYS A 323 3.80 0.55 -18.86
N HIS A 324 3.71 1.37 -17.81
CA HIS A 324 4.83 1.58 -16.89
C HIS A 324 5.29 0.28 -16.22
N LYS A 325 4.40 -0.70 -16.01
CA LYS A 325 4.76 -2.07 -15.59
C LYS A 325 5.86 -2.71 -16.45
N GLN A 326 6.00 -2.37 -17.73
CA GLN A 326 6.97 -3.01 -18.63
C GLN A 326 8.39 -2.44 -18.49
N ASP A 327 8.53 -1.22 -17.96
CA ASP A 327 9.83 -0.55 -17.76
C ASP A 327 10.52 -0.98 -16.46
N TRP A 328 9.76 -1.63 -15.57
CA TRP A 328 10.28 -2.24 -14.35
C TRP A 328 10.99 -3.56 -14.70
N ASN A 329 12.31 -3.63 -14.45
CA ASN A 329 13.15 -4.83 -14.67
C ASN A 329 12.65 -6.10 -13.94
N VAL A 330 11.67 -5.96 -13.03
CA VAL A 330 11.01 -7.09 -12.39
C VAL A 330 9.71 -7.43 -13.13
N ARG A 331 9.82 -8.30 -14.15
CA ARG A 331 8.71 -8.79 -15.00
C ARG A 331 7.50 -9.39 -14.25
N GLU A 332 7.55 -9.50 -12.93
CA GLU A 332 6.53 -10.13 -12.07
C GLU A 332 5.70 -9.18 -11.20
N ILE A 333 6.02 -7.88 -11.13
CA ILE A 333 5.31 -6.94 -10.23
C ILE A 333 4.25 -6.15 -11.02
N SER A 334 3.05 -6.04 -10.49
CA SER A 334 1.98 -5.18 -11.00
C SER A 334 1.87 -3.92 -10.13
N LEU A 335 1.21 -2.88 -10.64
CA LEU A 335 0.82 -1.74 -9.82
C LEU A 335 -0.61 -1.98 -9.33
N CYS A 336 -0.90 -1.60 -8.09
CA CYS A 336 -2.26 -1.71 -7.58
C CYS A 336 -3.23 -0.84 -8.40
N GLU A 337 -4.38 -1.43 -8.72
CA GLU A 337 -5.52 -0.75 -9.33
C GLU A 337 -6.39 -0.17 -8.20
N HIS A 338 -6.55 1.15 -8.16
CA HIS A 338 -7.52 1.82 -7.30
C HIS A 338 -8.58 2.51 -8.13
#